data_AF-A0A0F8ZYZ9-F1
#
_entry.id   AF-A0A0F8ZYZ9-F1
#
_cell.length_a   1.000
_cell.length_b   1.000
_cell.length_c   1.000
_cell.angle_alpha   90.00
_cell.angle_beta   90.00
_cell.angle_gamma   90.00
#
_symmetry.space_group_name_H-M   'P 1'
#
loop_
_entity.id
_entity.type
_entity.pdbx_description
1 polymer ?
#
loop_
_entity_poly.entity_id
_entity_poly.type
_entity_poly.pdbx_seq_one_letter_code
_entity_poly.pdbx_strand_id
1 'polypeptide(L)' 'FTAEASTLGDRFSGRDFELVSERTGRVIEMVLVGPRYDGEGDLTHWEFQPHNCFTFNDLIVFND' A
#
# COMPACT_ATOMS: atom_id res chain seq x y z
N PHE A 1 3.19 11.51 -4.45
CA PHE A 1 1.73 11.46 -4.66
C PHE A 1 1.09 11.78 -3.32
N THR A 2 0.12 12.70 -3.27
CA THR A 2 -0.69 12.97 -2.06
C THR A 2 -2.13 12.63 -2.40
N ALA A 3 -2.60 11.50 -1.89
CA ALA A 3 -3.99 11.07 -1.96
C ALA A 3 -4.39 10.67 -0.54
N GLU A 4 -5.57 11.10 -0.10
CA GLU A 4 -6.11 10.79 1.23
C GLU A 4 -6.28 9.27 1.36
N ALA A 5 -5.93 8.72 2.52
CA ALA A 5 -5.89 7.27 2.73
C ALA A 5 -7.25 6.63 2.45
N SER A 6 -8.35 7.29 2.82
CA SER A 6 -9.72 6.86 2.52
C SER A 6 -9.96 6.58 1.02
N THR A 7 -9.35 7.37 0.13
CA THR A 7 -9.48 7.18 -1.33
C THR A 7 -8.57 6.10 -1.90
N LEU A 8 -7.51 5.71 -1.18
CA LEU A 8 -6.57 4.69 -1.63
C LEU A 8 -7.15 3.28 -1.49
N GLY A 9 -7.82 3.00 -0.37
CA GLY A 9 -8.49 1.71 -0.14
C GLY A 9 -9.52 1.38 -1.22
N ASP A 10 -10.45 2.30 -1.50
CA ASP A 10 -11.50 2.08 -2.50
C ASP A 10 -10.94 1.93 -3.93
N ARG A 11 -9.87 2.64 -4.24
CA ARG A 11 -9.29 2.67 -5.59
C ARG A 11 -8.47 1.43 -5.92
N PHE A 12 -7.88 0.80 -4.91
CA PHE A 12 -7.05 -0.40 -5.03
C PHE A 12 -7.70 -1.67 -4.46
N SER A 13 -8.91 -1.57 -3.89
CA SER A 13 -9.68 -2.73 -3.46
C SER A 13 -9.94 -3.68 -4.63
N GLY A 14 -9.37 -4.89 -4.53
CA GLY A 14 -9.48 -5.94 -5.56
C GLY A 14 -8.65 -5.69 -6.83
N ARG A 15 -7.69 -4.76 -6.81
CA ARG A 15 -6.80 -4.49 -7.93
C ARG A 15 -5.36 -4.30 -7.48
N ASP A 16 -4.45 -5.02 -8.11
CA ASP A 16 -3.02 -4.76 -7.98
C ASP A 16 -2.66 -3.44 -8.68
N PHE A 17 -1.60 -2.79 -8.21
CA PHE A 17 -1.06 -1.58 -8.84
C PHE A 17 0.45 -1.56 -8.78
N GLU A 18 1.06 -0.82 -9.69
CA GLU A 18 2.51 -0.76 -9.82
C GLU A 18 3.06 0.52 -9.19
N LEU A 19 4.14 0.39 -8.40
CA LEU A 19 4.98 1.49 -7.97
C LEU A 19 6.27 1.47 -8.79
N VAL A 20 6.65 2.63 -9.32
CA VAL A 20 7.92 2.81 -10.03
C VAL A 20 8.90 3.54 -9.11
N SER A 21 10.02 2.89 -8.81
CA SER A 21 11.10 3.51 -8.05
C SER A 21 11.83 4.54 -8.91
N GLU A 22 11.70 5.83 -8.61
CA GLU A 22 12.40 6.89 -9.36
C GLU A 22 13.92 6.75 -9.31
N ARG A 23 14.47 6.21 -8.20
CA ARG A 23 15.91 6.01 -8.04
C ARG A 23 16.47 4.91 -8.93
N THR A 24 15.70 3.85 -9.16
CA THR A 24 16.19 2.62 -9.80
C THR A 24 15.51 2.30 -11.13
N GLY A 25 14.43 3.00 -11.47
CA GLY A 25 13.56 2.72 -12.61
C GLY A 25 12.80 1.39 -12.52
N ARG A 26 12.90 0.68 -11.39
CA ARG A 26 12.26 -0.62 -11.22
C ARG A 26 10.78 -0.47 -10.90
N VAL A 27 9.99 -1.31 -11.54
CA VAL A 27 8.56 -1.48 -11.28
C VAL A 27 8.39 -2.56 -10.22
N ILE A 28 7.57 -2.26 -9.21
CA ILE A 28 7.19 -3.19 -8.15
C ILE A 28 5.66 -3.28 -8.19
N GLU A 29 5.14 -4.47 -8.47
CA GLU A 29 3.72 -4.74 -8.35
C GLU A 29 3.35 -4.83 -6.86
N MET A 30 2.29 -4.14 -6.46
CA MET A 30 1.81 -4.02 -5.10
C MET A 30 0.39 -4.55 -5.00
N VAL A 31 0.11 -5.29 -3.93
CA VAL A 31 -1.22 -5.77 -3.57
C VAL A 31 -1.68 -5.07 -2.29
N LEU A 32 -2.98 -4.72 -2.24
CA LEU A 32 -3.61 -4.25 -1.01
C LEU A 32 -3.79 -5.42 -0.03
N VAL A 33 -3.19 -5.31 1.13
CA VAL A 33 -3.37 -6.27 2.24
C VAL A 33 -4.65 -5.96 2.99
N GLY A 34 -4.88 -4.68 3.28
CA GLY A 34 -6.10 -4.22 3.93
C GLY A 34 -5.92 -2.97 4.79
N PRO A 35 -7.01 -2.49 5.41
CA PRO A 35 -6.98 -1.37 6.33
C PRO A 35 -6.44 -1.78 7.70
N ARG A 36 -5.80 -0.83 8.40
CA ARG A 36 -5.35 -0.98 9.78
C ARG A 36 -6.03 0.06 10.67
N TYR A 37 -6.52 -0.41 11.80
CA TYR A 37 -7.24 0.39 12.79
C TYR A 37 -6.47 0.44 14.09
N ASP A 38 -6.65 1.52 14.85
CA ASP A 38 -6.13 1.60 16.21
C ASP A 38 -7.00 0.84 17.22
N GLY A 39 -6.72 1.03 18.52
CA GLY A 39 -7.48 0.40 19.59
C GLY A 39 -8.89 0.97 19.80
N GLU A 40 -9.20 2.13 19.23
CA GLU A 40 -10.50 2.79 19.31
C GLU A 40 -11.38 2.47 18.09
N GLY A 41 -10.79 1.88 17.05
CA GLY A 41 -11.47 1.48 15.82
C GLY A 41 -11.33 2.50 14.69
N ASP A 42 -10.51 3.52 14.86
CA ASP A 42 -10.26 4.55 13.85
C ASP A 42 -9.24 4.06 12.82
N LEU A 43 -9.49 4.38 11.54
CA LEU A 43 -8.60 4.00 10.45
C LEU A 43 -7.29 4.79 10.56
N THR A 44 -6.18 4.07 10.60
CA THR A 44 -4.84 4.70 10.72
C THR A 44 -4.09 4.72 9.39
N HIS A 45 -4.10 3.60 8.66
CA HIS A 45 -3.41 3.47 7.39
C HIS A 45 -3.92 2.28 6.57
N TRP A 46 -3.56 2.28 5.27
CA TRP A 46 -3.70 1.10 4.42
C TRP A 46 -2.36 0.40 4.26
N GLU A 47 -2.38 -0.92 4.38
CA GLU A 47 -1.20 -1.76 4.24
C GLU A 47 -1.13 -2.35 2.82
N PHE A 48 0.03 -2.17 2.19
CA PHE A 48 0.34 -2.72 0.88
C PHE A 48 1.63 -3.53 0.92
N GLN A 49 1.67 -4.60 0.16
CA GLN A 49 2.83 -5.48 0.07
C GLN A 49 3.21 -5.73 -1.40
N PRO A 50 4.50 -5.90 -1.71
CA PRO A 50 4.89 -6.28 -3.06
C PRO A 50 4.42 -7.68 -3.42
N HIS A 51 3.85 -7.84 -4.61
CA HIS A 51 3.47 -9.13 -5.15
C HIS A 51 4.73 -9.98 -5.43
N ASN A 52 4.74 -11.26 -4.99
CA ASN A 52 5.82 -12.23 -5.19
C ASN A 52 7.24 -11.84 -4.73
N CYS A 53 7.41 -10.87 -3.83
CA CYS A 53 8.71 -10.61 -3.23
C CYS A 53 8.92 -11.41 -1.94
N PHE A 54 9.28 -12.69 -2.08
CA PHE A 54 9.69 -13.55 -0.96
C PHE A 54 10.96 -13.06 -0.21
N THR A 55 11.59 -11.98 -0.68
CA THR A 55 12.87 -11.46 -0.18
C THR A 55 12.81 -10.00 0.31
N PHE A 56 11.68 -9.31 0.18
CA PHE A 56 11.51 -7.96 0.70
C PHE A 56 10.74 -8.01 2.02
N ASN A 57 11.41 -7.68 3.13
CA ASN A 57 10.76 -7.36 4.41
C ASN A 57 10.19 -5.93 4.42
N ASP A 58 10.10 -5.28 3.25
CA ASP A 58 9.74 -3.88 3.14
C ASP A 58 8.23 -3.74 3.04
N LEU A 59 7.63 -3.46 4.20
CA LEU A 59 6.26 -2.97 4.30
C LEU A 59 6.20 -1.51 3.87
N ILE A 60 5.32 -1.18 2.92
CA ILE A 60 5.05 0.21 2.55
C ILE A 60 3.73 0.61 3.20
N VAL A 61 3.81 1.57 4.13
CA VAL A 61 2.66 2.11 4.86
C VAL A 61 2.29 3.48 4.28
N PHE A 62 1.02 3.63 3.92
CA PHE A 62 0.45 4.91 3.55
C PHE A 62 -0.48 5.37 4.66
N ASN A 63 -0.03 6.37 5.43
CA ASN A 63 -0.83 7.01 6.48
C ASN A 63 -1.82 8.00 5.85
N ASP A 64 -2.93 8.23 6.55
CA ASP A 64 -3.79 9.40 6.32
C ASP A 64 -3.14 10.68 6.87
#